data_AF-A0A9E1XGW9-F1
#
_entry.id   AF-A0A9E1XGW9-F1
#
_cell.length_a   1.000
_cell.length_b   1.000
_cell.length_c   1.000
_cell.angle_alpha   90.00
_cell.angle_beta   90.00
_cell.angle_gamma   90.00
#
_symmetry.space_group_name_H-M   'P 1'
#
loop_
_entity.id
_entity.type
_entity.pdbx_description
1 polymer ?
#
loop_
_entity_poly.entity_id
_entity_poly.type
_entity_poly.pdbx_seq_one_letter_code
_entity_poly.pdbx_strand_id
1 'polypeptide(L)'
;MTALSLSPLRIQDSALRIKLTASVALYGAALGSAAILVSIIARTGHFELAEHLAFTPGLITALTGAIAVTLITPLAIYHLRDTADESGSLLLWLALGLGFGVASSFVAGALFPLNAVFITFAEGEIAFGEIPSLVAEGALQGIRSFFIDGALAIYTWFLAGALFGIGGWIIDKFNASPNAVASKYGTWAFAIFAGLILVAIASFGPPETLRTFG
;
A
#
# COMPACT_ATOMS: atom_id res chain seq x y z
N MET A 1 -0.88 -27.27 36.18
CA MET A 1 -1.06 -26.89 34.77
C MET A 1 -2.37 -26.16 34.63
N THR A 2 -2.34 -24.83 34.77
CA THR A 2 -3.49 -23.93 34.65
C THR A 2 -3.77 -23.69 33.18
N ALA A 3 -4.86 -24.26 32.66
CA ALA A 3 -5.36 -23.92 31.35
C ALA A 3 -5.71 -22.43 31.35
N LEU A 4 -4.98 -21.65 30.55
CA LEU A 4 -5.28 -20.25 30.22
C LEU A 4 -6.65 -20.21 29.53
N SER A 5 -7.71 -20.10 30.33
CA SER A 5 -9.04 -19.70 29.86
C SER A 5 -8.94 -18.26 29.37
N LEU A 6 -8.60 -18.06 28.09
CA LEU A 6 -8.74 -16.78 27.41
C LEU A 6 -10.20 -16.35 27.56
N SER A 7 -10.43 -15.18 28.18
CA SER A 7 -11.79 -14.66 28.33
C SER A 7 -12.40 -14.42 26.94
N PRO A 8 -13.70 -14.74 26.74
CA PRO A 8 -14.37 -14.60 25.43
C PRO A 8 -14.28 -13.18 24.86
N LEU A 9 -14.21 -12.16 25.72
CA LEU A 9 -13.99 -10.76 25.35
C LEU A 9 -12.64 -10.54 24.65
N ARG A 10 -11.56 -11.20 25.11
CA ARG A 10 -10.22 -11.08 24.52
C ARG A 10 -10.13 -11.75 23.14
N ILE A 11 -10.86 -12.85 22.97
CA ILE A 11 -10.95 -13.57 21.69
C ILE A 11 -11.69 -12.72 20.66
N GLN A 12 -12.79 -12.07 21.05
CA GLN A 12 -13.56 -11.21 20.17
C GLN A 12 -12.77 -9.97 19.70
N ASP A 13 -12.03 -9.32 20.60
CA ASP A 13 -11.18 -8.17 20.26
C ASP A 13 -10.05 -8.55 19.29
N SER A 14 -9.34 -9.66 19.54
CA SER A 14 -8.29 -10.14 18.63
C SER A 14 -8.82 -10.46 17.22
N ALA A 15 -10.00 -11.05 17.09
CA ALA A 15 -10.61 -11.34 15.79
C ALA A 15 -10.98 -10.07 15.01
N LEU A 16 -11.53 -9.06 15.71
CA LEU A 16 -11.82 -7.75 15.12
C LEU A 16 -10.54 -7.04 14.66
N ARG A 17 -9.47 -7.13 15.46
CA ARG A 17 -8.17 -6.54 15.14
C ARG A 17 -7.52 -7.16 13.92
N ILE A 18 -7.58 -8.49 13.79
CA ILE A 18 -7.08 -9.21 12.61
C ILE A 18 -7.87 -8.81 11.36
N LYS A 19 -9.20 -8.80 11.45
CA LYS A 19 -10.07 -8.41 10.33
C LYS A 19 -9.81 -6.97 9.88
N LEU A 20 -9.70 -6.03 10.82
CA LEU A 20 -9.33 -4.65 10.55
C LEU A 20 -7.98 -4.59 9.84
N THR A 21 -6.96 -5.24 10.40
CA THR A 21 -5.60 -5.24 9.84
C THR A 21 -5.62 -5.77 8.41
N ALA A 22 -6.29 -6.89 8.17
CA ALA A 22 -6.39 -7.49 6.84
C ALA A 22 -7.16 -6.61 5.85
N SER A 23 -8.26 -5.99 6.27
CA SER A 23 -9.07 -5.12 5.41
C SER A 23 -8.30 -3.84 5.02
N VAL A 24 -7.63 -3.22 5.99
CA VAL A 24 -6.81 -2.03 5.74
C VAL A 24 -5.55 -2.37 4.96
N ALA A 25 -4.94 -3.55 5.17
CA ALA A 25 -3.82 -4.02 4.36
C ALA A 25 -4.23 -4.25 2.90
N LEU A 26 -5.41 -4.82 2.66
CA LEU A 26 -5.96 -4.99 1.32
C LEU A 26 -6.19 -3.65 0.62
N TYR A 27 -6.83 -2.71 1.32
CA TYR A 27 -7.03 -1.35 0.80
C TYR A 27 -5.69 -0.64 0.54
N GLY A 28 -4.78 -0.72 1.51
CA GLY A 28 -3.43 -0.20 1.40
C GLY A 28 -2.68 -0.78 0.21
N ALA A 29 -2.74 -2.09 -0.02
CA ALA A 29 -2.08 -2.74 -1.15
C ALA A 29 -2.55 -2.14 -2.48
N ALA A 30 -3.86 -1.98 -2.67
CA ALA A 30 -4.42 -1.36 -3.86
C ALA A 30 -3.99 0.11 -4.02
N LEU A 31 -3.98 0.86 -2.91
CA LEU A 31 -3.51 2.24 -2.89
C LEU A 31 -2.01 2.35 -3.20
N GLY A 32 -1.19 1.42 -2.69
CA GLY A 32 0.24 1.33 -2.98
C GLY A 32 0.52 1.02 -4.44
N SER A 33 -0.24 0.08 -5.03
CA SER A 33 -0.22 -0.19 -6.47
C SER A 33 -0.55 1.06 -7.29
N ALA A 34 -1.59 1.80 -6.91
CA ALA A 34 -1.97 3.03 -7.59
C ALA A 34 -0.88 4.10 -7.44
N ALA A 35 -0.37 4.32 -6.23
CA ALA A 35 0.61 5.35 -5.93
C ALA A 35 1.92 5.15 -6.69
N ILE A 36 2.43 3.91 -6.78
CA ILE A 36 3.67 3.65 -7.49
C ILE A 36 3.52 3.81 -9.01
N LEU A 37 2.38 3.40 -9.59
CA LEU A 37 2.11 3.60 -11.02
C LEU A 37 2.04 5.09 -11.37
N VAL A 38 1.30 5.86 -10.57
CA VAL A 38 1.21 7.32 -10.74
C VAL A 38 2.56 8.00 -10.54
N SER A 39 3.36 7.53 -9.57
CA SER A 39 4.71 8.07 -9.33
C SER A 39 5.64 7.89 -10.52
N ILE A 40 5.53 6.79 -11.27
CA ILE A 40 6.32 6.58 -12.49
C ILE A 40 5.86 7.52 -13.59
N ILE A 41 4.55 7.65 -13.80
CA ILE A 41 3.99 8.57 -14.79
C ILE A 41 4.43 10.01 -14.50
N ALA A 42 4.37 10.44 -13.24
CA ALA A 42 4.73 11.79 -12.84
C ALA A 42 6.22 12.14 -13.06
N ARG A 43 7.09 11.14 -13.13
CA ARG A 43 8.54 11.33 -13.37
C ARG A 43 8.89 11.56 -14.84
N THR A 44 7.94 11.41 -15.78
CA THR A 44 8.18 11.83 -17.16
C THR A 44 8.54 13.32 -17.20
N GLY A 45 9.50 13.72 -18.04
CA GLY A 45 9.97 15.11 -18.11
C GLY A 45 8.92 16.01 -18.78
N HIS A 46 8.78 17.28 -18.39
CA HIS A 46 7.67 18.19 -18.82
C HIS A 46 7.46 18.31 -20.35
N PHE A 47 8.45 17.90 -21.14
CA PHE A 47 8.44 17.92 -22.61
C PHE A 47 8.22 16.53 -23.24
N GLU A 48 8.09 15.49 -22.42
CA GLU A 48 7.81 14.11 -22.81
C GLU A 48 6.32 13.81 -22.59
N LEU A 49 5.76 13.02 -23.51
CA LEU A 49 4.39 12.54 -23.42
C LEU A 49 4.29 11.56 -22.26
N ALA A 50 3.34 11.78 -21.35
CA ALA A 50 3.08 10.84 -20.28
C ALA A 50 2.42 9.58 -20.84
N GLU A 51 2.97 8.41 -20.54
CA GLU A 51 2.44 7.13 -21.00
C GLU A 51 2.35 6.13 -19.86
N HIS A 52 1.37 5.23 -19.96
CA HIS A 52 1.27 4.08 -19.06
C HIS A 52 2.36 3.07 -19.39
N LEU A 53 2.86 2.39 -18.37
CA LEU A 53 3.71 1.22 -18.58
C LEU A 53 2.96 0.15 -19.38
N ALA A 54 3.70 -0.62 -20.19
CA ALA A 54 3.17 -1.84 -20.77
C ALA A 54 2.64 -2.78 -19.67
N PHE A 55 1.72 -3.68 -20.03
CA PHE A 55 0.98 -4.48 -19.06
C PHE A 55 1.89 -5.25 -18.08
N THR A 56 2.90 -5.97 -18.58
CA THR A 56 3.79 -6.79 -17.74
C THR A 56 4.63 -5.94 -16.78
N PRO A 57 5.40 -4.92 -17.24
CA PRO A 57 6.09 -4.01 -16.34
C PRO A 57 5.18 -3.26 -15.37
N GLY A 58 3.99 -2.87 -15.83
CA GLY A 58 2.97 -2.22 -15.01
C GLY A 58 2.46 -3.13 -13.89
N LEU A 59 2.20 -4.40 -14.17
CA LEU A 59 1.76 -5.37 -13.16
C LEU A 59 2.84 -5.62 -12.11
N ILE A 60 4.09 -5.83 -12.52
CA ILE A 60 5.22 -6.06 -11.59
C ILE A 60 5.41 -4.82 -10.70
N THR A 61 5.35 -3.63 -11.30
CA THR A 61 5.42 -2.36 -10.58
C THR A 61 4.27 -2.20 -9.58
N ALA A 62 3.03 -2.48 -9.99
CA ALA A 62 1.87 -2.41 -9.12
C ALA A 62 2.01 -3.36 -7.92
N LEU A 63 2.54 -4.57 -8.12
CA LEU A 63 2.82 -5.52 -7.05
C LEU A 63 3.90 -4.99 -6.10
N THR A 64 4.94 -4.35 -6.61
CA THR A 64 5.98 -3.70 -5.80
C THR A 64 5.38 -2.65 -4.86
N GLY A 65 4.49 -1.78 -5.37
CA GLY A 65 3.78 -0.80 -4.55
C GLY A 65 2.88 -1.45 -3.49
N ALA A 66 2.16 -2.53 -3.85
CA ALA A 66 1.35 -3.29 -2.92
C ALA A 66 2.17 -3.92 -1.78
N ILE A 67 3.32 -4.51 -2.11
CA ILE A 67 4.25 -5.11 -1.13
C ILE A 67 4.78 -4.03 -0.19
N ALA A 68 5.26 -2.89 -0.73
CA ALA A 68 5.79 -1.80 0.07
C ALA A 68 4.82 -1.35 1.17
N VAL A 69 3.55 -1.22 0.81
CA VAL A 69 2.48 -0.84 1.74
C VAL A 69 2.16 -1.95 2.73
N THR A 70 1.99 -3.18 2.25
CA THR A 70 1.56 -4.31 3.09
C THR A 70 2.57 -4.61 4.19
N LEU A 71 3.86 -4.29 4.00
CA LEU A 71 4.87 -4.38 5.05
C LEU A 71 4.69 -3.36 6.18
N ILE A 72 4.13 -2.19 5.88
CA ILE A 72 3.97 -1.08 6.83
C ILE A 72 2.62 -1.14 7.55
N THR A 73 1.56 -1.60 6.88
CA THR A 73 0.19 -1.58 7.43
C THR A 73 0.02 -2.33 8.76
N PRO A 74 0.63 -3.53 8.98
CA PRO A 74 0.56 -4.22 10.26
C PRO A 74 1.23 -3.43 11.39
N LEU A 75 2.31 -2.70 11.10
CA LEU A 75 2.97 -1.85 12.10
C LEU A 75 2.05 -0.70 12.51
N ALA A 76 1.39 -0.06 11.54
CA ALA A 76 0.47 1.04 11.78
C ALA A 76 -0.78 0.63 12.61
N ILE A 77 -1.26 -0.61 12.45
CA ILE A 77 -2.52 -1.04 13.08
C ILE A 77 -2.28 -1.84 14.36
N TYR A 78 -1.27 -2.72 14.37
CA TYR A 78 -1.05 -3.63 15.49
C TYR A 78 -0.38 -2.96 16.69
N HIS A 79 0.26 -1.79 16.51
CA HIS A 79 0.95 -1.09 17.61
C HIS A 79 0.24 0.17 18.08
N LEU A 80 -0.71 0.71 17.31
CA LEU A 80 -1.28 2.04 17.57
C LEU A 80 -2.78 2.01 17.92
N ARG A 81 -3.40 0.83 17.99
CA ARG A 81 -4.81 0.72 18.38
C ARG A 81 -5.02 -0.27 19.53
N ASP A 82 -5.29 0.26 20.72
CA ASP A 82 -5.46 -0.52 21.95
C ASP A 82 -6.80 -1.27 22.01
N THR A 83 -7.85 -0.77 21.36
CA THR A 83 -9.20 -1.36 21.37
C THR A 83 -9.81 -1.36 19.96
N ALA A 84 -10.11 -2.54 19.40
CA ALA A 84 -10.63 -2.68 18.03
C ALA A 84 -12.17 -2.61 17.93
N ASP A 85 -12.84 -2.61 19.09
CA ASP A 85 -14.28 -2.47 19.30
C ASP A 85 -14.76 -1.01 19.22
N GLU A 86 -13.89 -0.03 19.49
CA GLU A 86 -14.16 1.38 19.31
C GLU A 86 -13.43 1.98 18.12
N SER A 87 -14.13 2.80 17.32
CA SER A 87 -13.52 3.47 16.18
C SER A 87 -12.63 4.62 16.64
N GLY A 88 -11.39 4.62 16.14
CA GLY A 88 -10.43 5.71 16.34
C GLY A 88 -10.91 7.02 15.71
N SER A 89 -10.36 8.13 16.21
CA SER A 89 -10.66 9.46 15.68
C SER A 89 -10.12 9.62 14.26
N LEU A 90 -10.76 10.46 13.45
CA LEU A 90 -10.28 10.78 12.11
C LEU A 90 -8.87 11.38 12.15
N LEU A 91 -8.57 12.21 13.16
CA LEU A 91 -7.27 12.84 13.31
C LEU A 91 -6.14 11.81 13.57
N LEU A 92 -6.43 10.77 14.35
CA LEU A 92 -5.49 9.65 14.52
C LEU A 92 -5.21 8.98 13.18
N TRP A 93 -6.25 8.66 12.40
CA TRP A 93 -6.09 8.04 11.10
C TRP A 93 -5.38 8.91 10.07
N LEU A 94 -5.58 10.23 10.11
CA LEU A 94 -4.83 11.17 9.27
C LEU A 94 -3.35 11.25 9.68
N ALA A 95 -3.04 11.23 10.97
CA ALA A 95 -1.66 11.17 11.46
C ALA A 95 -0.98 9.85 11.05
N LEU A 96 -1.69 8.73 11.16
CA LEU A 96 -1.26 7.43 10.64
C LEU A 96 -1.05 7.49 9.13
N GLY A 97 -1.98 8.11 8.40
CA GLY A 97 -1.90 8.32 6.96
C GLY A 97 -0.68 9.11 6.54
N LEU A 98 -0.32 10.17 7.27
CA LEU A 98 0.87 10.97 7.00
C LEU A 98 2.15 10.14 7.21
N GLY A 99 2.27 9.46 8.35
CA GLY A 99 3.41 8.59 8.62
C GLY A 99 3.51 7.44 7.62
N PHE A 100 2.37 6.89 7.23
CA PHE A 100 2.24 5.86 6.20
C PHE A 100 2.72 6.35 4.84
N GLY A 101 2.24 7.50 4.36
CA GLY A 101 2.64 8.05 3.06
C GLY A 101 4.16 8.26 2.98
N VAL A 102 4.74 8.88 4.01
CA VAL A 102 6.19 9.08 4.09
C VAL A 102 6.92 7.74 4.08
N ALA A 103 6.60 6.83 5.00
CA ALA A 103 7.29 5.55 5.12
C ALA A 103 7.17 4.69 3.86
N SER A 104 5.97 4.62 3.27
CA SER A 104 5.71 3.82 2.07
C SER A 104 6.43 4.36 0.85
N SER A 105 6.64 5.68 0.74
CA SER A 105 7.45 6.27 -0.33
C SER A 105 8.88 5.71 -0.32
N PHE A 106 9.52 5.71 0.85
CA PHE A 106 10.89 5.23 0.97
C PHE A 106 10.99 3.71 0.82
N VAL A 107 10.04 2.95 1.37
CA VAL A 107 10.02 1.48 1.19
C VAL A 107 9.81 1.11 -0.28
N ALA A 108 8.89 1.78 -0.99
CA ALA A 108 8.72 1.59 -2.42
C ALA A 108 9.99 1.96 -3.20
N GLY A 109 10.65 3.06 -2.82
CA GLY A 109 11.94 3.46 -3.37
C GLY A 109 13.03 2.39 -3.16
N ALA A 110 13.09 1.76 -1.99
CA ALA A 110 14.04 0.67 -1.73
C ALA A 110 13.78 -0.59 -2.57
N LEU A 111 12.52 -0.86 -2.92
CA LEU A 111 12.15 -2.01 -3.74
C LEU A 111 12.31 -1.75 -5.24
N PHE A 112 12.54 -0.50 -5.66
CA PHE A 112 12.65 -0.13 -7.08
C PHE A 112 13.75 -0.89 -7.85
N PRO A 113 14.96 -1.13 -7.29
CA PRO A 113 15.97 -1.92 -7.99
C PRO A 113 15.55 -3.40 -8.16
N LEU A 114 14.85 -3.96 -7.18
CA LEU A 114 14.28 -5.31 -7.30
C LEU A 114 13.18 -5.35 -8.37
N ASN A 115 12.33 -4.31 -8.43
CA ASN A 115 11.33 -4.16 -9.47
C ASN A 115 11.97 -4.23 -10.88
N ALA A 116 13.09 -3.52 -11.07
CA ALA A 116 13.82 -3.55 -12.34
C ALA A 116 14.31 -4.96 -12.72
N VAL A 117 14.86 -5.73 -11.76
CA VAL A 117 15.30 -7.12 -12.00
C VAL A 117 14.16 -8.01 -12.47
N PHE A 118 12.98 -7.89 -11.86
CA PHE A 118 11.83 -8.71 -12.27
C PHE A 118 11.25 -8.29 -13.62
N ILE A 119 11.31 -7.00 -13.96
CA ILE A 119 10.90 -6.48 -15.27
C ILE A 119 11.83 -7.01 -16.35
N THR A 120 13.16 -6.86 -16.20
CA THR A 120 14.14 -7.31 -17.20
C THR A 120 14.12 -8.83 -17.37
N PHE A 121 13.86 -9.59 -16.30
CA PHE A 121 13.61 -11.02 -16.40
C PHE A 121 12.36 -11.35 -17.20
N ALA A 122 11.25 -10.65 -16.94
CA ALA A 122 9.98 -10.88 -17.63
C ALA A 122 10.05 -10.48 -19.13
N GLU A 123 10.91 -9.53 -19.48
CA GLU A 123 11.19 -9.12 -20.85
C GLU A 123 12.17 -10.06 -21.58
N GLY A 124 12.76 -11.02 -20.85
CA GLY A 124 13.68 -12.02 -21.41
C GLY A 124 15.11 -11.51 -21.58
N GLU A 125 15.47 -10.39 -20.97
CA GLU A 125 16.80 -9.79 -21.06
C GLU A 125 17.83 -10.47 -20.15
N ILE A 126 17.38 -11.18 -19.11
CA ILE A 126 18.24 -11.94 -18.19
C ILE A 126 17.74 -13.37 -18.02
N ALA A 127 18.67 -14.32 -17.81
CA ALA A 127 18.32 -15.71 -17.57
C ALA A 127 17.89 -15.96 -16.12
N PHE A 128 17.07 -17.00 -15.90
CA PHE A 128 16.61 -17.39 -14.55
C PHE A 128 17.77 -17.64 -13.56
N GLY A 129 18.90 -18.15 -14.05
CA GLY A 129 20.10 -18.39 -13.23
C GLY A 129 20.77 -17.12 -12.70
N GLU A 130 20.49 -15.95 -13.28
CA GLU A 130 21.07 -14.66 -12.90
C GLU A 130 20.23 -13.93 -11.84
N ILE A 131 18.97 -14.34 -11.64
CA ILE A 131 18.04 -13.72 -10.68
C ILE A 131 18.63 -13.70 -9.27
N PRO A 132 19.20 -14.78 -8.70
CA PRO A 132 19.66 -14.75 -7.31
C PRO A 132 20.75 -13.70 -7.05
N SER A 133 21.71 -13.54 -7.98
CA SER A 133 22.76 -12.53 -7.87
C SER A 133 22.20 -11.12 -8.04
N LEU A 134 21.32 -10.91 -9.03
CA LEU A 134 20.74 -9.60 -9.31
C LEU A 134 19.76 -9.15 -8.22
N VAL A 135 19.06 -10.08 -7.56
CA VAL A 135 18.24 -9.80 -6.38
C VAL A 135 19.12 -9.37 -5.20
N ALA A 136 20.25 -10.04 -4.98
CA ALA A 136 21.19 -9.65 -3.92
C ALA A 136 21.78 -8.25 -4.17
N GLU A 137 22.19 -7.97 -5.41
CA GLU A 137 22.66 -6.64 -5.82
C GLU A 137 21.56 -5.58 -5.70
N GLY A 138 20.36 -5.88 -6.19
CA GLY A 138 19.19 -5.00 -6.10
C GLY A 138 18.82 -4.67 -4.65
N ALA A 139 18.93 -5.63 -3.73
CA ALA A 139 18.70 -5.40 -2.31
C ALA A 139 19.73 -4.43 -1.71
N LEU A 140 21.01 -4.54 -2.10
CA LEU A 140 22.06 -3.60 -1.66
C LEU A 140 21.86 -2.20 -2.27
N GLN A 141 21.54 -2.14 -3.56
CA GLN A 141 21.19 -0.89 -4.24
C GLN A 141 19.94 -0.23 -3.64
N GLY A 142 19.04 -1.05 -3.08
CA GLY A 142 17.83 -0.61 -2.38
C GLY A 142 18.10 0.42 -1.30
N ILE A 143 19.26 0.39 -0.62
CA ILE A 143 19.60 1.40 0.40
C ILE A 143 19.77 2.79 -0.23
N ARG A 144 20.43 2.88 -1.38
CA ARG A 144 20.59 4.16 -2.09
C ARG A 144 19.25 4.59 -2.70
N SER A 145 18.55 3.66 -3.33
CA SER A 145 17.26 3.86 -3.99
C SER A 145 16.17 4.31 -3.00
N PHE A 146 16.22 3.82 -1.75
CA PHE A 146 15.37 4.27 -0.64
C PHE A 146 15.34 5.80 -0.58
N PHE A 147 16.50 6.45 -0.50
CA PHE A 147 16.57 7.90 -0.37
C PHE A 147 16.25 8.65 -1.65
N ILE A 148 16.75 8.18 -2.80
CA ILE A 148 16.58 8.89 -4.08
C ILE A 148 15.17 8.71 -4.61
N ASP A 149 14.80 7.47 -4.93
CA ASP A 149 13.49 7.15 -5.47
C ASP A 149 12.37 7.36 -4.46
N GLY A 150 12.65 7.15 -3.17
CA GLY A 150 11.70 7.49 -2.12
C GLY A 150 11.42 8.98 -2.00
N ALA A 151 12.45 9.84 -2.12
CA ALA A 151 12.24 11.29 -2.09
C ALA A 151 11.51 11.79 -3.35
N LEU A 152 11.86 11.24 -4.53
CA LEU A 152 11.23 11.62 -5.79
C LEU A 152 9.75 11.26 -5.88
N ALA A 153 9.30 10.23 -5.17
CA ALA A 153 7.89 9.83 -5.17
C ALA A 153 7.06 10.49 -4.05
N ILE A 154 7.68 11.29 -3.17
CA ILE A 154 7.08 11.64 -1.88
C ILE A 154 5.76 12.40 -2.01
N TYR A 155 5.60 13.23 -3.05
CA TYR A 155 4.37 13.99 -3.29
C TYR A 155 3.17 13.06 -3.56
N THR A 156 3.32 12.12 -4.50
CA THR A 156 2.30 11.10 -4.79
C THR A 156 1.97 10.27 -3.55
N TRP A 157 2.99 9.90 -2.78
CA TRP A 157 2.80 9.09 -1.57
C TRP A 157 2.20 9.89 -0.41
N PHE A 158 2.36 11.21 -0.34
CA PHE A 158 1.62 12.05 0.61
C PHE A 158 0.13 12.04 0.32
N LEU A 159 -0.26 12.17 -0.96
CA LEU A 159 -1.65 12.03 -1.38
C LEU A 159 -2.19 10.63 -1.03
N ALA A 160 -1.41 9.59 -1.33
CA ALA A 160 -1.75 8.23 -0.92
C ALA A 160 -1.93 8.15 0.60
N GLY A 161 -1.05 8.76 1.39
CA GLY A 161 -1.17 8.83 2.85
C GLY A 161 -2.48 9.45 3.33
N ALA A 162 -2.92 10.56 2.72
CA ALA A 162 -4.21 11.17 3.03
C ALA A 162 -5.38 10.24 2.72
N LEU A 163 -5.36 9.58 1.55
CA LEU A 163 -6.37 8.59 1.15
C LEU A 163 -6.35 7.35 2.05
N PHE A 164 -5.16 6.92 2.51
CA PHE A 164 -4.99 5.86 3.48
C PHE A 164 -5.67 6.21 4.80
N GLY A 165 -5.44 7.41 5.32
CA GLY A 165 -6.07 7.86 6.57
C GLY A 165 -7.59 7.90 6.47
N ILE A 166 -8.14 8.51 5.42
CA ILE A 166 -9.59 8.59 5.21
C ILE A 166 -10.19 7.19 5.04
N GLY A 167 -9.62 6.37 4.17
CA GLY A 167 -10.13 5.03 3.90
C GLY A 167 -10.00 4.09 5.11
N GLY A 168 -8.87 4.15 5.81
CA GLY A 168 -8.65 3.40 7.05
C GLY A 168 -9.66 3.77 8.14
N TRP A 169 -9.97 5.05 8.30
CA TRP A 169 -11.02 5.51 9.21
C TRP A 169 -12.42 5.00 8.84
N ILE A 170 -12.76 4.96 7.55
CA ILE A 170 -14.05 4.40 7.10
C ILE A 170 -14.12 2.89 7.36
N ILE A 171 -13.05 2.15 7.05
CA ILE A 171 -12.96 0.70 7.33
C ILE A 171 -13.11 0.47 8.84
N ASP A 172 -12.46 1.29 9.65
CA ASP A 172 -12.58 1.26 11.10
C ASP A 172 -14.03 1.49 11.57
N LYS A 173 -14.71 2.53 11.05
CA LYS A 173 -16.13 2.79 11.37
C LYS A 173 -17.03 1.60 11.07
N PHE A 174 -16.80 0.91 9.96
CA PHE A 174 -17.51 -0.32 9.67
C PHE A 174 -17.14 -1.41 10.68
N ASN A 175 -15.86 -1.62 10.96
CA ASN A 175 -15.37 -2.65 11.88
C ASN A 175 -16.02 -2.55 13.27
N ALA A 176 -16.05 -1.33 13.83
CA ALA A 176 -16.61 -1.00 15.13
C ALA A 176 -18.15 -0.81 15.13
N SER A 177 -18.83 -1.05 14.00
CA SER A 177 -20.27 -0.82 13.90
C SER A 177 -21.06 -1.79 14.79
N PRO A 178 -22.10 -1.32 15.52
CA PRO A 178 -23.01 -2.20 16.27
C PRO A 178 -23.89 -3.05 15.35
N ASN A 179 -24.00 -2.70 14.06
CA ASN A 179 -24.70 -3.52 13.08
C ASN A 179 -23.79 -4.66 12.62
N ALA A 180 -24.16 -5.90 12.95
CA ALA A 180 -23.40 -7.11 12.63
C ALA A 180 -23.11 -7.28 11.12
N VAL A 181 -24.04 -6.88 10.24
CA VAL A 181 -23.85 -6.97 8.78
C VAL A 181 -22.81 -5.94 8.34
N ALA A 182 -22.90 -4.71 8.82
CA ALA A 182 -21.96 -3.64 8.50
C ALA A 182 -20.55 -3.97 9.02
N SER A 183 -20.42 -4.49 10.25
CA SER A 183 -19.13 -4.91 10.80
C SER A 183 -18.55 -6.11 10.05
N LYS A 184 -19.38 -7.07 9.64
CA LYS A 184 -18.89 -8.28 8.96
C LYS A 184 -18.48 -8.03 7.51
N TYR A 185 -19.27 -7.27 6.75
CA TYR A 185 -19.09 -7.12 5.30
C TYR A 185 -18.64 -5.72 4.87
N GLY A 186 -18.97 -4.68 5.63
CA GLY A 186 -18.68 -3.29 5.25
C GLY A 186 -17.18 -3.00 5.14
N THR A 187 -16.35 -3.60 6.00
CA THR A 187 -14.89 -3.44 5.94
C THR A 187 -14.31 -3.94 4.61
N TRP A 188 -14.72 -5.14 4.20
CA TRP A 188 -14.27 -5.79 2.97
C TRP A 188 -14.86 -5.12 1.73
N ALA A 189 -16.16 -4.82 1.75
CA ALA A 189 -16.85 -4.17 0.65
C ALA A 189 -16.21 -2.81 0.34
N PHE A 190 -15.95 -2.00 1.36
CA PHE A 190 -15.27 -0.72 1.17
C PHE A 190 -13.83 -0.91 0.67
N ALA A 191 -13.04 -1.78 1.31
CA ALA A 191 -11.64 -2.01 0.91
C ALA A 191 -11.51 -2.44 -0.55
N ILE A 192 -12.35 -3.37 -1.00
CA ILE A 192 -12.37 -3.86 -2.38
C ILE A 192 -12.86 -2.77 -3.33
N PHE A 193 -13.99 -2.13 -3.04
CA PHE A 193 -14.57 -1.14 -3.94
C PHE A 193 -13.69 0.09 -4.10
N ALA A 194 -13.23 0.68 -3.00
CA ALA A 194 -12.34 1.83 -3.03
C ALA A 194 -10.98 1.46 -3.65
N GLY A 195 -10.43 0.29 -3.30
CA GLY A 195 -9.18 -0.20 -3.89
C GLY A 195 -9.26 -0.40 -5.40
N LEU A 196 -10.34 -1.02 -5.90
CA LEU A 196 -10.56 -1.20 -7.34
C LEU A 196 -10.69 0.14 -8.07
N ILE A 197 -11.38 1.12 -7.48
CA ILE A 197 -11.48 2.47 -8.06
C ILE A 197 -10.09 3.10 -8.19
N LEU A 198 -9.28 3.06 -7.12
CA LEU A 198 -7.94 3.65 -7.12
C LEU A 198 -7.04 3.01 -8.18
N VAL A 199 -7.03 1.67 -8.26
CA VAL A 199 -6.25 0.94 -9.27
C VAL A 199 -6.77 1.24 -10.67
N ALA A 200 -8.09 1.26 -10.88
CA ALA A 200 -8.67 1.57 -12.18
C ALA A 200 -8.33 2.99 -12.65
N ILE A 201 -8.37 3.98 -11.74
CA ILE A 201 -7.95 5.35 -12.06
C ILE A 201 -6.45 5.38 -12.41
N ALA A 202 -5.60 4.73 -11.62
CA ALA A 202 -4.17 4.72 -11.88
C ALA A 202 -3.78 3.97 -13.17
N SER A 203 -4.53 2.94 -13.57
CA SER A 203 -4.23 2.12 -14.74
C SER A 203 -4.89 2.61 -16.04
N PHE A 204 -6.04 3.29 -15.95
CA PHE A 204 -6.83 3.68 -17.13
C PHE A 204 -7.10 5.19 -17.20
N GLY A 205 -6.75 5.95 -16.17
CA GLY A 205 -6.87 7.40 -16.18
C GLY A 205 -5.99 8.04 -17.25
N PRO A 206 -6.34 9.24 -17.75
CA PRO A 206 -5.50 9.95 -18.71
C PRO A 206 -4.11 10.22 -18.10
N PRO A 207 -3.00 9.77 -18.73
CA PRO A 207 -1.65 9.92 -18.18
C PRO A 207 -1.30 11.36 -17.81
N GLU A 208 -1.66 12.33 -18.65
CA GLU A 208 -1.39 13.75 -18.39
C GLU A 208 -2.14 14.28 -17.16
N THR A 209 -3.32 13.74 -16.85
CA THR A 209 -4.01 14.07 -15.60
C THR A 209 -3.32 13.40 -14.42
N LEU A 210 -2.97 12.12 -14.54
CA LEU A 210 -2.30 11.36 -13.48
C LEU A 210 -0.95 11.97 -13.09
N ARG A 211 -0.22 12.47 -14.08
CA ARG A 211 1.06 13.16 -13.91
C ARG A 211 1.01 14.33 -12.93
N THR A 212 -0.13 15.04 -12.85
CA THR A 212 -0.29 16.18 -11.93
C THR A 212 -0.32 15.78 -10.45
N PHE A 213 -0.43 14.48 -10.16
CA PHE A 213 -0.42 13.95 -8.80
C PHE A 213 0.97 13.50 -8.30
N GLY A 214 2.05 13.84 -9.02
CA GLY A 214 3.43 13.58 -8.57
C GLY A 214 4.34 14.79 -8.64
#